data_AF-A0A7S3IHU2-F1
#
_entry.id   AF-A0A7S3IHU2-F1
#
_cell.length_a   1.000
_cell.length_b   1.000
_cell.length_c   1.000
_cell.angle_alpha   90.00
_cell.angle_beta   90.00
_cell.angle_gamma   90.00
#
_symmetry.space_group_name_H-M   'P 1'
#
loop_
_entity.id
_entity.type
_entity.pdbx_description
1 polymer ?
#
loop_
_entity_poly.entity_id
_entity_poly.type
_entity_poly.pdbx_seq_one_letter_code
_entity_poly.pdbx_strand_id
1 'polypeptide(L)'
;MKDLFKSHLQLEPGYMASLQSFIMLPWSVKLFYGIISDNIPIMGSKRKSYVVLLGFIQFASMLPIIFYDIKNEYIISILCMLLQLSGAYMDVIVDALMVVYSRQDETDGSEQLQSLSWGALGAGGIVGSLLGAFLTESY
;
A
#
# COMPACT_ATOMS: atom_id res chain seq x y z
N MET A 1 -0.20 -1.74 -12.77
CA MET A 1 0.74 -2.89 -12.67
C MET A 1 0.64 -3.83 -13.87
N LYS A 2 -0.53 -4.35 -14.24
CA LYS A 2 -0.65 -5.24 -15.40
C LYS A 2 -0.19 -4.59 -16.71
N ASP A 3 -0.51 -3.31 -16.91
CA ASP A 3 -0.04 -2.58 -18.08
C ASP A 3 1.47 -2.40 -18.07
N LEU A 4 2.09 -2.03 -16.93
CA LEU A 4 3.56 -1.94 -16.79
C LEU A 4 4.27 -3.23 -17.25
N PHE A 5 3.85 -4.41 -16.75
CA PHE A 5 4.50 -5.66 -17.12
C PHE A 5 4.21 -6.09 -18.56
N LYS A 6 3.03 -5.77 -19.09
CA LYS A 6 2.60 -6.17 -20.43
C LYS A 6 3.12 -5.24 -21.53
N SER A 7 3.07 -3.92 -21.33
CA SER A 7 3.43 -2.92 -22.33
C SER A 7 4.91 -2.55 -22.28
N HIS A 8 5.49 -2.38 -21.08
CA HIS A 8 6.91 -1.99 -20.96
C HIS A 8 7.87 -3.18 -21.00
N LEU A 9 7.51 -4.31 -20.39
CA LEU A 9 8.39 -5.49 -20.30
C LEU A 9 8.05 -6.62 -21.28
N GLN A 10 6.92 -6.52 -22.00
CA GLN A 10 6.46 -7.50 -23.00
C GLN A 10 6.45 -8.96 -22.50
N LEU A 11 6.14 -9.16 -21.22
CA LEU A 11 6.19 -10.48 -20.60
C LEU A 11 5.00 -11.35 -21.01
N GLU A 12 5.20 -12.66 -21.04
CA GLU A 12 4.14 -13.63 -21.27
C GLU A 12 3.12 -13.63 -20.11
N PRO A 13 1.80 -13.73 -20.36
CA PRO A 13 0.76 -13.68 -19.32
C PRO A 13 0.96 -14.67 -18.16
N GLY A 14 1.45 -15.88 -18.43
CA GLY A 14 1.72 -16.89 -17.40
C GLY A 14 2.86 -16.47 -16.44
N TYR A 15 3.91 -15.87 -16.99
CA TYR A 15 5.03 -15.38 -16.20
C TYR A 15 4.65 -14.12 -15.40
N MET A 16 3.85 -13.22 -15.99
CA MET A 16 3.31 -12.05 -15.27
C MET A 16 2.45 -12.45 -14.06
N ALA A 17 1.60 -13.47 -14.20
CA ALA A 17 0.78 -13.96 -13.09
C ALA A 17 1.63 -14.50 -11.93
N SER A 18 2.75 -15.15 -12.25
CA SER A 18 3.70 -15.66 -11.25
C SER A 18 4.37 -14.53 -10.47
N LEU A 19 4.87 -13.50 -11.17
CA LEU A 19 5.44 -12.31 -10.54
C LEU A 19 4.40 -11.55 -9.71
N GLN A 20 3.18 -11.41 -10.22
CA GLN A 20 2.10 -10.77 -9.49
C GLN A 20 1.76 -11.51 -8.19
N SER A 21 1.76 -12.85 -8.22
CA SER A 21 1.55 -13.67 -7.02
C SER A 21 2.65 -13.42 -5.98
N PHE A 22 3.90 -13.30 -6.42
CA PHE A 22 5.04 -12.94 -5.56
C PHE A 22 4.87 -11.54 -4.94
N ILE A 23 4.45 -10.57 -5.73
CA ILE A 23 4.20 -9.19 -5.29
C ILE A 23 3.05 -9.12 -4.26
N MET A 24 2.06 -10.03 -4.34
CA MET A 24 0.94 -10.09 -3.40
C MET A 24 1.28 -10.80 -2.07
N LEU A 25 2.40 -11.51 -1.97
CA LEU A 25 2.76 -12.28 -0.76
C LEU A 25 2.66 -11.51 0.56
N PRO A 26 3.05 -10.22 0.66
CA PRO A 26 2.94 -9.48 1.92
C PRO A 26 1.51 -9.41 2.49
N TRP A 27 0.48 -9.49 1.64
CA TRP A 27 -0.91 -9.47 2.09
C TRP A 27 -1.34 -10.73 2.84
N SER A 28 -0.62 -11.84 2.67
CA SER A 28 -0.92 -13.11 3.36
C SER A 28 -0.41 -13.14 4.80
N VAL A 29 0.54 -12.28 5.16
CA VAL A 29 1.24 -12.29 6.47
C VAL A 29 0.83 -11.15 7.39
N LYS A 30 -0.36 -10.56 7.16
CA LYS A 30 -0.88 -9.42 7.94
C LYS A 30 -0.89 -9.62 9.45
N LEU A 31 -1.17 -10.84 9.92
CA LEU A 31 -1.19 -11.17 11.36
C LEU A 31 0.13 -10.80 12.06
N PHE A 32 1.26 -11.05 11.39
CA PHE A 32 2.57 -10.74 11.96
C PHE A 32 2.81 -9.24 12.12
N TYR A 33 2.30 -8.43 11.19
CA TYR A 33 2.43 -6.97 11.25
C TYR A 33 1.75 -6.40 12.50
N GLY A 34 0.55 -6.91 12.84
CA GLY A 34 -0.16 -6.52 14.06
C GLY A 34 0.67 -6.82 15.31
N ILE A 35 1.16 -8.06 15.44
CA ILE A 35 1.99 -8.48 16.59
C ILE A 35 3.24 -7.62 16.72
N ILE A 36 3.94 -7.34 15.63
CA ILE A 36 5.18 -6.54 15.66
C ILE A 36 4.87 -5.12 16.14
N SER A 37 3.85 -4.48 15.57
CA SER A 37 3.51 -3.09 15.89
C SER A 37 3.00 -2.89 17.32
N ASP A 38 2.40 -3.92 17.91
CA ASP A 38 1.87 -3.84 19.27
C ASP A 38 2.94 -4.01 20.34
N ASN A 39 3.99 -4.77 20.02
CA ASN A 39 5.07 -5.08 20.95
C ASN A 39 6.26 -4.13 20.84
N ILE A 40 6.49 -3.49 19.69
CA ILE A 40 7.67 -2.64 19.45
C ILE A 40 7.23 -1.18 19.30
N PRO A 41 7.41 -0.32 20.32
CA PRO A 41 7.17 1.11 20.15
C PRO A 41 8.30 1.75 19.34
N ILE A 42 7.96 2.54 18.31
CA ILE A 42 8.93 3.35 17.55
C ILE A 42 8.77 4.82 17.94
N MET A 43 9.87 5.45 18.36
CA MET A 43 9.89 6.89 18.73
C MET A 43 8.87 7.27 19.81
N GLY A 44 8.62 6.38 20.78
CA GLY A 44 7.71 6.64 21.90
C GLY A 44 6.21 6.54 21.56
N SER A 45 5.84 6.31 20.30
CA SER A 45 4.46 6.01 19.90
C SER A 45 4.35 4.59 19.36
N LYS A 46 3.31 3.85 19.77
CA LYS A 46 3.16 2.45 19.38
C LYS A 46 2.70 2.27 17.92
N ARG A 47 1.91 3.20 17.39
CA ARG A 47 1.22 3.00 16.10
C ARG A 47 1.31 4.18 15.12
N LYS A 48 1.31 5.43 15.59
CA LYS A 48 1.37 6.62 14.70
C LYS A 48 2.69 6.72 13.94
N SER A 49 3.81 6.43 14.60
CA SER A 49 5.15 6.45 13.99
C SER A 49 5.28 5.46 12.82
N TYR A 50 4.61 4.30 12.93
CA TYR A 50 4.59 3.29 11.86
C TYR A 50 3.91 3.79 10.60
N VAL A 51 2.77 4.49 10.72
CA VAL A 51 2.06 5.05 9.57
C VAL A 51 2.97 6.00 8.77
N VAL A 52 3.70 6.89 9.45
CA VAL A 52 4.61 7.84 8.79
C VAL A 52 5.79 7.12 8.14
N LEU A 53 6.42 6.17 8.85
CA LEU A 53 7.57 5.42 8.32
C LEU A 53 7.18 4.57 7.11
N LEU A 54 6.05 3.86 7.19
CA LEU A 54 5.57 3.02 6.10
C LEU A 54 5.17 3.86 4.89
N GLY A 55 4.54 5.03 5.11
CA GLY A 55 4.27 5.98 4.04
C GLY A 55 5.55 6.49 3.37
N PHE A 56 6.60 6.76 4.14
CA PHE A 56 7.89 7.15 3.58
C PHE A 56 8.56 6.03 2.79
N ILE A 57 8.54 4.79 3.29
CA ILE A 57 9.07 3.62 2.57
C ILE A 57 8.27 3.38 1.27
N GLN A 58 6.95 3.52 1.32
CA GLN A 58 6.10 3.39 0.14
C GLN A 58 6.41 4.47 -0.89
N PHE A 59 6.56 5.72 -0.47
CA PHE A 59 6.96 6.81 -1.36
C PHE A 59 8.36 6.59 -1.94
N ALA A 60 9.34 6.21 -1.10
CA ALA A 60 10.72 5.98 -1.50
C ALA A 60 10.86 4.79 -2.48
N SER A 61 10.04 3.75 -2.35
CA SER A 61 10.03 2.61 -3.29
C SER A 61 9.39 2.96 -4.65
N MET A 62 8.55 4.00 -4.70
CA MET A 62 7.96 4.49 -5.94
C MET A 62 8.92 5.38 -6.75
N LEU A 63 9.82 6.12 -6.11
CA LEU A 63 10.75 7.04 -6.79
C LEU A 63 11.63 6.35 -7.86
N PRO A 64 12.27 5.19 -7.62
CA PRO A 64 13.10 4.54 -8.61
C PRO A 64 12.32 4.08 -9.85
N ILE A 65 11.05 3.71 -9.68
CA ILE A 65 10.17 3.27 -10.77
C ILE A 65 9.86 4.45 -11.71
N ILE A 66 9.76 5.66 -11.17
CA ILE A 66 9.44 6.87 -11.94
C ILE A 66 10.67 7.45 -12.62
N PHE A 67 11.80 7.56 -11.90
CA PHE A 67 12.96 8.30 -12.37
C PHE A 67 13.93 7.48 -13.24
N TYR A 68 13.90 6.15 -13.14
CA TYR A 68 14.82 5.28 -13.88
C TYR A 68 14.05 4.33 -14.79
N ASP A 69 14.49 4.22 -16.06
CA ASP A 69 14.00 3.21 -17.01
C ASP A 69 14.60 1.83 -16.66
N ILE A 70 14.02 1.19 -15.64
CA ILE A 70 14.46 -0.11 -15.16
C ILE A 70 13.91 -1.19 -16.10
N LYS A 71 14.79 -1.86 -16.84
CA LYS A 71 14.39 -2.95 -17.77
C LYS A 71 14.39 -4.35 -17.14
N ASN A 72 14.88 -4.47 -15.91
CA ASN A 72 14.98 -5.75 -15.21
C ASN A 72 13.66 -6.04 -14.47
N GLU A 73 12.94 -7.08 -14.90
CA GLU A 73 11.64 -7.43 -14.30
C GLU A 73 11.71 -7.78 -12.81
N TYR A 74 12.83 -8.34 -12.33
CA TYR A 74 13.00 -8.73 -10.93
C TYR A 74 13.12 -7.50 -10.03
N ILE A 75 13.85 -6.48 -10.47
CA ILE A 75 14.01 -5.24 -9.70
C ILE A 75 12.66 -4.52 -9.58
N ILE A 76 11.92 -4.41 -10.69
CA ILE A 76 10.56 -3.83 -10.67
C ILE A 76 9.64 -4.65 -9.76
N SER A 77 9.72 -5.98 -9.81
CA SER A 77 8.87 -6.85 -8.98
C SER A 77 9.20 -6.72 -7.50
N ILE A 78 10.48 -6.57 -7.13
CA ILE A 78 10.90 -6.33 -5.74
C ILE A 78 10.42 -4.96 -5.25
N LEU A 79 10.55 -3.91 -6.06
CA LEU A 79 10.05 -2.57 -5.71
C LEU A 79 8.52 -2.56 -5.56
N CYS A 80 7.80 -3.25 -6.47
CA CYS A 80 6.36 -3.45 -6.35
C CYS A 80 5.99 -4.26 -5.11
N MET A 81 6.77 -5.29 -4.75
CA MET A 81 6.56 -6.07 -3.54
C MET A 81 6.76 -5.21 -2.28
N LEU A 82 7.76 -4.32 -2.26
CA LEU A 82 7.97 -3.37 -1.16
C LEU A 82 6.79 -2.39 -1.03
N LEU A 83 6.25 -1.88 -2.15
CA LEU A 83 5.03 -1.07 -2.15
C LEU A 83 3.86 -1.82 -1.51
N GLN A 84 3.65 -3.09 -1.89
CA GLN A 84 2.59 -3.93 -1.32
C GLN A 84 2.83 -4.28 0.15
N LEU A 85 4.08 -4.44 0.57
CA LEU A 85 4.45 -4.71 1.95
C LEU A 85 4.17 -3.51 2.85
N SER A 86 4.61 -2.33 2.46
CA SER A 86 4.31 -1.09 3.19
C SER A 86 2.81 -0.83 3.26
N GLY A 87 2.08 -1.04 2.15
CA GLY A 87 0.62 -0.89 2.12
C GLY A 87 -0.11 -1.90 3.02
N ALA A 88 0.26 -3.19 2.95
CA ALA A 88 -0.36 -4.22 3.77
C ALA A 88 -0.09 -4.02 5.28
N TYR A 89 1.11 -3.55 5.64
CA TYR A 89 1.42 -3.20 7.02
C TYR A 89 0.61 -1.97 7.46
N MET A 90 0.57 -0.91 6.64
CA MET A 90 -0.16 0.32 6.96
C MET A 90 -1.66 0.06 7.20
N ASP A 91 -2.27 -0.80 6.37
CA ASP A 91 -3.66 -1.26 6.49
C ASP A 91 -3.94 -1.84 7.90
N VAL A 92 -3.10 -2.78 8.35
CA VAL A 92 -3.22 -3.40 9.69
C VAL A 92 -3.10 -2.36 10.82
N ILE A 93 -2.23 -1.36 10.66
CA ILE A 93 -2.05 -0.30 11.67
C ILE A 93 -3.24 0.64 11.71
N VAL A 94 -3.78 1.00 10.55
CA VAL A 94 -4.95 1.88 10.44
C VAL A 94 -6.18 1.19 11.04
N ASP A 95 -6.41 -0.09 10.75
CA ASP A 95 -7.48 -0.87 11.38
C ASP A 95 -7.33 -0.92 12.90
N ALA A 96 -6.12 -1.18 13.37
CA ALA A 96 -5.84 -1.23 14.80
C ALA A 96 -6.02 0.14 15.47
N LEU A 97 -5.65 1.24 14.80
CA LEU A 97 -5.92 2.61 15.26
C LEU A 97 -7.42 2.91 15.28
N MET A 98 -8.16 2.51 14.26
CA MET A 98 -9.61 2.69 14.17
C MET A 98 -10.32 2.08 15.38
N VAL A 99 -9.93 0.87 15.80
CA VAL A 99 -10.46 0.22 17.01
C VAL A 99 -10.12 0.98 18.30
N VAL A 100 -8.93 1.58 18.37
CA VAL A 100 -8.53 2.38 19.55
C VAL A 100 -9.34 3.67 19.62
N TYR A 101 -9.56 4.32 18.48
CA TYR A 101 -10.34 5.55 18.40
C TYR A 101 -11.85 5.32 18.56
N SER A 102 -12.39 4.20 18.08
CA SER A 102 -13.81 3.90 18.29
C SER A 102 -14.17 3.72 19.76
N ARG A 103 -13.22 3.29 20.61
CA ARG A 103 -13.43 3.20 22.06
C ARG A 103 -13.54 4.54 22.77
N GLN A 104 -13.15 5.64 22.11
CA GLN A 104 -13.32 6.99 22.66
C GLN A 104 -14.75 7.51 22.46
N ASP A 105 -15.54 6.86 21.59
CA ASP A 105 -16.92 7.23 21.28
C ASP A 105 -17.78 5.95 21.14
N GLU A 106 -18.33 5.49 22.28
CA GLU A 106 -18.96 4.17 22.41
C GLU A 106 -20.24 3.98 21.58
N THR A 107 -20.93 5.06 21.19
CA THR A 107 -22.25 4.99 20.55
C THR A 107 -22.23 4.91 19.04
N ASP A 108 -21.40 5.72 18.35
CA ASP A 108 -21.36 5.79 16.87
C ASP A 108 -19.93 5.72 16.30
N GLY A 109 -18.90 5.67 17.14
CA GLY A 109 -17.52 5.88 16.73
C GLY A 109 -17.01 4.86 15.71
N SER A 110 -17.38 3.58 15.81
CA SER A 110 -16.90 2.55 14.88
C SER A 110 -17.47 2.70 13.47
N GLU A 111 -18.78 2.95 13.35
CA GLU A 111 -19.46 3.03 12.05
C GLU A 111 -19.06 4.30 11.28
N GLN A 112 -18.98 5.44 12.00
CA GLN A 112 -18.58 6.71 11.40
C GLN A 112 -17.11 6.70 10.95
N LEU A 113 -16.19 6.15 11.76
CA LEU A 113 -14.77 6.06 11.39
C LEU A 113 -14.54 5.12 10.21
N GLN A 114 -15.26 3.99 10.16
CA GLN A 114 -15.15 3.05 9.07
C GLN A 114 -15.72 3.64 7.77
N SER A 115 -16.93 4.22 7.80
CA SER A 115 -17.51 4.87 6.62
C SER A 115 -16.66 6.03 6.12
N LEU A 116 -16.06 6.82 7.02
CA LEU A 116 -15.11 7.87 6.67
C LEU A 116 -13.84 7.31 6.00
N SER A 117 -13.27 6.22 6.55
CA SER A 117 -12.06 5.59 6.00
C SER A 117 -12.28 5.07 4.58
N TRP A 118 -13.36 4.29 4.37
CA TRP A 118 -13.71 3.77 3.05
C TRP A 118 -14.14 4.87 2.08
N GLY A 119 -14.83 5.90 2.57
CA GLY A 119 -15.17 7.10 1.79
C GLY A 119 -13.93 7.85 1.32
N ALA A 120 -12.95 8.06 2.21
CA ALA A 120 -11.68 8.69 1.88
C ALA A 120 -10.86 7.86 0.90
N LEU A 121 -10.81 6.53 1.08
CA LEU A 121 -10.18 5.61 0.14
C LEU A 121 -10.84 5.68 -1.25
N GLY A 122 -12.17 5.70 -1.31
CA GLY A 122 -12.93 5.85 -2.55
C GLY A 122 -12.67 7.18 -3.24
N ALA A 123 -12.71 8.29 -2.51
CA ALA A 123 -12.42 9.62 -3.04
C ALA A 123 -10.99 9.72 -3.57
N GLY A 124 -10.00 9.20 -2.82
CA GLY A 124 -8.61 9.13 -3.26
C GLY A 124 -8.43 8.26 -4.50
N GLY A 125 -9.14 7.13 -4.57
CA GLY A 125 -9.14 6.25 -5.75
C GLY A 125 -9.67 6.94 -7.00
N ILE A 126 -10.75 7.72 -6.89
CA ILE A 126 -11.32 8.48 -8.01
C ILE A 126 -10.32 9.54 -8.49
N VAL A 127 -9.81 10.37 -7.57
CA VAL A 127 -8.85 11.43 -7.91
C VAL A 127 -7.58 10.84 -8.53
N GLY A 128 -7.04 9.77 -7.94
CA GLY A 128 -5.86 9.09 -8.45
C GLY A 128 -6.07 8.49 -9.84
N SER A 129 -7.25 7.91 -10.10
CA SER A 129 -7.58 7.33 -11.40
C SER A 129 -7.71 8.39 -12.49
N LEU A 130 -8.34 9.53 -12.17
CA LEU A 130 -8.48 10.65 -13.11
C LEU A 130 -7.13 11.27 -13.46
N LEU A 131 -6.27 11.51 -12.45
CA LEU A 131 -4.93 12.03 -12.67
C LEU A 131 -4.06 11.05 -13.46
N GLY A 132 -4.12 9.75 -13.13
CA GLY A 132 -3.40 8.71 -13.86
C GLY A 132 -3.84 8.62 -15.33
N ALA A 133 -5.13 8.72 -15.61
CA ALA A 133 -5.66 8.73 -16.98
C ALA A 133 -5.16 9.96 -17.76
N PHE A 134 -5.27 11.15 -17.18
CA PHE A 134 -4.81 12.39 -17.81
C PHE A 134 -3.30 12.39 -18.12
N LEU A 135 -2.49 11.89 -17.18
CA LEU A 135 -1.04 11.76 -17.37
C LEU A 135 -0.67 10.74 -18.44
N THR A 136 -1.44 9.66 -18.57
CA THR A 136 -1.19 8.61 -19.58
C THR A 136 -1.63 9.05 -20.97
N GLU A 137 -2.68 9.89 -21.09
CA GLU A 137 -3.11 10.45 -22.37
C GLU A 137 -2.15 11.53 -22.90
N SER A 138 -1.43 12.22 -22.00
CA SER A 138 -0.49 13.30 -22.34
C SER A 138 0.90 12.80 -22.78
N TYR A 139 1.15 11.49 -22.78
CA TYR A 139 2.45 10.86 -23.05
C TYR A 139 2.35 9.84 -24.18
#